data_AF-A0A8H4AUS4-F1
#
_entry.id   AF-A0A8H4AUS4-F1
#
_cell.length_a   1.000
_cell.length_b   1.000
_cell.length_c   1.000
_cell.angle_alpha   90.00
_cell.angle_beta   90.00
_cell.angle_gamma   90.00
#
_symmetry.space_group_name_H-M   'P 1'
#
loop_
_entity.id
_entity.type
_entity.pdbx_description
1 polymer ?
#
loop_
_entity_poly.entity_id
_entity_poly.type
_entity_poly.pdbx_seq_one_letter_code
_entity_poly.pdbx_strand_id
1 'polypeptide(L)'
;MFCNFIIYVFTLNWFLAFIFAGFTPSRKASHFSSLVENKLYFGGGFNENSTTEFFYLDISKPFTLTDNTSISWVDLTYTDAPRKSRTTACVGGINNNDIFIFGGLNYDNYFVKRFDTIKQKWVNITSIGDIIENNVPENRTFISCAKFSNELIAIFGGNSTAFLNDLWIYNISSSLWWKSNALNAPLPRQEYCAITLPGENILYIGGYGGNSGSRGLMSMDDLPLYYTKSNTWSSVKTYGTTPPPRKLFSAILTSDGRIIIFGGANVNDTVMFGDLWILDLATSRWSVGNILNPITDLTLSRHTANLVGNYMIIGFGEFSKSNYSSRIFMLDISQKDTYRWVTEFTPPTESANEFTSASADAAKIKLIVIHNN
;
A
#
# COMPACT_ATOMS: atom_id res chain seq x y z
N MET A 1 36.38 -49.96 -45.36
CA MET A 1 35.16 -49.90 -44.54
C MET A 1 35.53 -49.70 -43.07
N PHE A 2 36.21 -48.59 -42.75
CA PHE A 2 36.58 -48.15 -41.40
C PHE A 2 36.98 -46.68 -41.53
N CYS A 3 36.02 -45.77 -41.41
CA CYS A 3 36.19 -44.34 -41.12
C CYS A 3 34.82 -43.67 -41.33
N ASN A 4 33.97 -43.67 -40.30
CA ASN A 4 32.86 -42.71 -40.13
C ASN A 4 32.11 -42.91 -38.81
N PHE A 5 32.81 -43.26 -37.72
CA PHE A 5 32.20 -43.43 -36.39
C PHE A 5 32.86 -42.56 -35.31
N ILE A 6 33.44 -41.42 -35.70
CA ILE A 6 34.04 -40.43 -34.77
C ILE A 6 33.63 -39.01 -35.17
N ILE A 7 32.34 -38.78 -35.47
CA ILE A 7 31.80 -37.40 -35.63
C ILE A 7 30.48 -37.21 -34.83
N TYR A 8 30.04 -38.21 -34.05
CA TYR A 8 28.78 -38.15 -33.28
C TYR A 8 28.95 -38.32 -31.76
N VAL A 9 30.07 -37.88 -31.17
CA VAL A 9 30.28 -37.91 -29.70
C VAL A 9 30.75 -36.56 -29.12
N PHE A 10 30.77 -35.47 -29.90
CA PHE A 10 31.21 -34.15 -29.41
C PHE A 10 30.21 -33.00 -29.59
N THR A 11 28.91 -33.30 -29.66
CA THR A 11 27.85 -32.27 -29.65
C THR A 11 26.67 -32.69 -28.77
N LEU A 12 26.93 -33.18 -27.56
CA LEU A 12 25.85 -33.40 -26.60
C LEU A 12 26.31 -33.37 -25.14
N ASN A 13 26.93 -32.26 -24.69
CA ASN A 13 26.99 -32.01 -23.24
C ASN A 13 27.34 -30.56 -22.84
N TRP A 14 26.74 -29.57 -23.50
CA TRP A 14 26.73 -28.20 -23.02
C TRP A 14 25.29 -27.68 -22.94
N PHE A 15 24.39 -28.48 -22.37
CA PHE A 15 23.28 -27.86 -21.64
C PHE A 15 23.90 -27.36 -20.34
N LEU A 16 24.35 -26.09 -20.37
CA LEU A 16 24.51 -25.30 -19.17
C LEU A 16 23.26 -25.53 -18.32
N ALA A 17 23.43 -26.17 -17.17
CA ALA A 17 22.52 -25.97 -16.06
C ALA A 17 22.61 -24.48 -15.74
N PHE A 18 21.80 -23.67 -16.41
CA PHE A 18 21.46 -22.35 -15.92
C PHE A 18 20.71 -22.63 -14.62
N ILE A 19 21.46 -22.60 -13.52
CA ILE A 19 20.88 -22.26 -12.23
C ILE A 19 20.29 -20.88 -12.47
N PHE A 20 18.99 -20.81 -12.76
CA PHE A 20 18.27 -19.55 -12.70
C PHE A 20 18.43 -19.08 -11.27
N ALA A 21 19.35 -18.15 -11.06
CA ALA A 21 19.44 -17.45 -9.79
C ALA A 21 18.06 -16.85 -9.56
N GLY A 22 17.38 -17.28 -8.49
CA GLY A 22 16.05 -16.78 -8.16
C GLY A 22 16.09 -15.26 -8.05
N PHE A 23 15.11 -14.60 -8.65
CA PHE A 23 15.01 -13.14 -8.56
C PHE A 23 14.92 -12.72 -7.09
N THR A 24 15.76 -11.78 -6.69
CA THR A 24 15.77 -11.21 -5.34
C THR A 24 15.54 -9.70 -5.45
N PRO A 25 14.46 -9.16 -4.87
CA PRO A 25 14.19 -7.73 -4.90
C PRO A 25 15.33 -6.88 -4.35
N SER A 26 15.60 -5.74 -5.00
CA SER A 26 16.54 -4.77 -4.44
C SER A 26 15.95 -4.06 -3.22
N ARG A 27 16.83 -3.45 -2.43
CA ARG A 27 16.43 -2.57 -1.32
C ARG A 27 15.62 -1.41 -1.90
N LYS A 28 14.57 -0.94 -1.23
CA LYS A 28 13.77 0.21 -1.72
C LYS A 28 12.89 0.84 -0.65
N ALA A 29 12.53 2.10 -0.85
CA ALA A 29 11.54 2.81 -0.05
C ALA A 29 10.59 3.63 -0.95
N SER A 30 9.45 4.08 -0.40
CA SER A 30 8.42 4.85 -1.12
C SER A 30 7.93 4.16 -2.40
N HIS A 31 7.89 2.83 -2.37
CA HIS A 31 7.32 1.98 -3.41
C HIS A 31 5.83 1.81 -3.17
N PHE A 32 5.11 1.25 -4.14
CA PHE A 32 3.73 0.82 -3.95
C PHE A 32 3.64 -0.70 -3.84
N SER A 33 2.56 -1.18 -3.24
CA SER A 33 2.21 -2.60 -3.21
C SER A 33 0.71 -2.77 -3.34
N SER A 34 0.29 -3.88 -3.95
CA SER A 34 -1.12 -4.23 -4.04
C SER A 34 -1.29 -5.75 -4.03
N LEU A 35 -2.22 -6.25 -3.23
CA LEU A 35 -2.64 -7.64 -3.26
C LEU A 35 -3.74 -7.84 -4.31
N VAL A 36 -3.48 -8.67 -5.31
CA VAL A 36 -4.49 -9.12 -6.29
C VAL A 36 -4.54 -10.64 -6.23
N GLU A 37 -5.69 -11.18 -5.81
CA GLU A 37 -5.85 -12.62 -5.54
C GLU A 37 -4.71 -13.15 -4.66
N ASN A 38 -3.94 -14.12 -5.17
CA ASN A 38 -2.81 -14.76 -4.49
C ASN A 38 -1.44 -14.16 -4.86
N LYS A 39 -1.41 -12.91 -5.34
CA LYS A 39 -0.18 -12.24 -5.77
C LYS A 39 -0.06 -10.89 -5.09
N LEU A 40 0.97 -10.76 -4.26
CA LEU A 40 1.30 -9.49 -3.63
C LEU A 40 2.34 -8.76 -4.49
N TYR A 41 1.88 -7.79 -5.27
CA TYR A 41 2.70 -7.02 -6.19
C TYR A 41 3.44 -5.91 -5.45
N PHE A 42 4.65 -5.62 -5.93
CA PHE A 42 5.47 -4.48 -5.52
C PHE A 42 6.03 -3.79 -6.74
N GLY A 43 6.08 -2.46 -6.72
CA GLY A 43 6.63 -1.72 -7.84
C GLY A 43 7.16 -0.34 -7.48
N GLY A 44 8.06 0.13 -8.33
CA GLY A 44 8.66 1.44 -8.20
C GLY A 44 9.45 1.61 -6.90
N GLY A 45 9.40 2.81 -6.35
CA GLY A 45 10.19 3.20 -5.18
C GLY A 45 11.57 3.69 -5.54
N PHE A 46 12.39 3.91 -4.52
CA PHE A 46 13.69 4.57 -4.62
C PHE A 46 14.76 3.79 -3.85
N ASN A 47 15.92 3.64 -4.49
CA ASN A 47 17.16 3.06 -3.94
C ASN A 47 18.36 3.71 -4.65
N GLU A 48 18.79 4.89 -4.18
CA GLU A 48 19.70 5.84 -4.88
C GLU A 48 19.07 6.59 -6.06
N ASN A 49 18.29 5.88 -6.88
CA ASN A 49 17.41 6.45 -7.88
C ASN A 49 16.05 5.74 -7.84
N SER A 50 15.05 6.32 -8.51
CA SER A 50 13.80 5.57 -8.68
C SER A 50 14.02 4.35 -9.57
N THR A 51 13.29 3.27 -9.33
CA THR A 51 13.47 1.99 -10.02
C THR A 51 12.28 1.65 -10.92
N THR A 52 12.51 0.84 -11.95
CA THR A 52 11.48 0.19 -12.78
C THR A 52 11.19 -1.23 -12.31
N GLU A 53 11.81 -1.68 -11.20
CA GLU A 53 11.52 -3.00 -10.66
C GLU A 53 10.04 -3.14 -10.36
N PHE A 54 9.47 -4.21 -10.89
CA PHE A 54 8.09 -4.60 -10.69
C PHE A 54 8.04 -6.12 -10.63
N PHE A 55 7.44 -6.65 -9.58
CA PHE A 55 7.45 -8.08 -9.27
C PHE A 55 6.30 -8.40 -8.32
N TYR A 56 6.07 -9.68 -8.07
CA TYR A 56 5.15 -10.10 -7.02
C TYR A 56 5.70 -11.25 -6.19
N LEU A 57 5.20 -11.35 -4.96
CA LEU A 57 5.29 -12.51 -4.11
C LEU A 57 4.07 -13.40 -4.35
N ASP A 58 4.29 -14.66 -4.73
CA ASP A 58 3.25 -15.67 -4.85
C ASP A 58 2.86 -16.19 -3.45
N ILE A 59 1.73 -15.73 -2.94
CA ILE A 59 1.21 -16.10 -1.62
C ILE A 59 0.29 -17.34 -1.67
N SER A 60 0.19 -18.02 -2.82
CA SER A 60 -0.49 -19.33 -2.90
C SER A 60 0.36 -20.47 -2.34
N LYS A 61 1.65 -20.22 -2.09
CA LYS A 61 2.63 -21.20 -1.62
C LYS A 61 3.14 -20.83 -0.22
N PRO A 62 3.40 -21.82 0.65
CA PRO A 62 4.10 -21.56 1.90
C PRO A 62 5.55 -21.13 1.62
N PHE A 63 6.09 -20.26 2.47
CA PHE A 63 7.49 -19.83 2.40
C PHE A 63 8.01 -19.49 3.80
N THR A 64 9.33 -19.40 3.94
CA THR A 64 9.99 -18.95 5.16
C THR A 64 10.88 -17.74 4.92
N LEU A 65 10.89 -16.78 5.85
CA LEU A 65 11.69 -15.55 5.77
C LEU A 65 13.17 -15.77 6.12
N THR A 66 13.50 -16.94 6.68
CA THR A 66 14.87 -17.34 7.03
C THR A 66 15.60 -18.00 5.87
N ASP A 67 14.86 -18.49 4.88
CA ASP A 67 15.40 -19.08 3.65
C ASP A 67 14.86 -18.34 2.42
N ASN A 68 15.69 -17.44 1.88
CA ASN A 68 15.35 -16.64 0.69
C ASN A 68 15.02 -17.51 -0.54
N THR A 69 15.49 -18.75 -0.61
CA THR A 69 15.20 -19.64 -1.75
C THR A 69 13.77 -20.19 -1.71
N SER A 70 13.15 -20.19 -0.53
CA SER A 70 11.74 -20.59 -0.35
C SER A 70 10.76 -19.50 -0.77
N ILE A 71 11.20 -18.24 -0.83
CA ILE A 71 10.34 -17.11 -1.17
C ILE A 71 10.10 -17.09 -2.69
N SER A 72 8.85 -17.29 -3.08
CA SER A 72 8.43 -17.39 -4.49
C SER A 72 8.26 -16.00 -5.13
N TRP A 73 9.37 -15.28 -5.31
CA TRP A 73 9.38 -14.04 -6.08
C TRP A 73 9.25 -14.31 -7.57
N VAL A 74 8.44 -13.50 -8.25
CA VAL A 74 8.30 -13.51 -9.71
C VAL A 74 8.61 -12.13 -10.25
N ASP A 75 9.70 -12.04 -11.02
CA ASP A 75 10.12 -10.81 -11.68
C ASP A 75 9.21 -10.47 -12.86
N LEU A 76 8.72 -9.23 -12.90
CA LEU A 76 7.95 -8.65 -14.00
C LEU A 76 8.61 -7.37 -14.53
N THR A 77 9.89 -7.15 -14.26
CA THR A 77 10.61 -5.92 -14.67
C THR A 77 10.67 -5.77 -16.20
N TYR A 78 10.53 -6.88 -16.95
CA TYR A 78 10.41 -6.90 -18.41
C TYR A 78 9.11 -6.27 -18.96
N THR A 79 8.15 -5.92 -18.10
CA THR A 79 6.85 -5.36 -18.51
C THR A 79 6.89 -3.86 -18.80
N ASP A 80 8.07 -3.24 -18.82
CA ASP A 80 8.27 -1.79 -18.95
C ASP A 80 7.53 -0.99 -17.85
N ALA A 81 7.64 -1.47 -16.61
CA ALA A 81 6.99 -0.83 -15.48
C ALA A 81 7.48 0.61 -15.28
N PRO A 82 6.59 1.53 -14.84
CA PRO A 82 6.91 2.94 -14.73
C PRO A 82 7.94 3.21 -13.65
N ARG A 83 8.95 4.02 -13.99
CA ARG A 83 10.02 4.45 -13.08
C ARG A 83 9.55 5.54 -12.10
N LYS A 84 8.65 5.18 -11.18
CA LYS A 84 8.03 6.13 -10.24
C LYS A 84 8.33 5.77 -8.79
N SER A 85 8.42 6.79 -7.94
CA SER A 85 8.46 6.67 -6.48
C SER A 85 7.45 7.61 -5.84
N ARG A 86 7.10 7.35 -4.57
CA ARG A 86 6.10 8.14 -3.82
C ARG A 86 4.72 8.13 -4.48
N THR A 87 4.44 7.04 -5.19
CA THR A 87 3.14 6.71 -5.78
C THR A 87 2.28 5.98 -4.77
N THR A 88 0.99 5.93 -5.05
CA THR A 88 0.05 5.02 -4.39
C THR A 88 -0.52 4.05 -5.41
N ALA A 89 -0.98 2.89 -4.96
CA ALA A 89 -1.65 1.91 -5.80
C ALA A 89 -2.98 1.46 -5.20
N CYS A 90 -3.98 1.26 -6.05
CA CYS A 90 -5.27 0.70 -5.69
C CYS A 90 -5.65 -0.38 -6.70
N VAL A 91 -6.23 -1.47 -6.21
CA VAL A 91 -6.74 -2.55 -7.05
C VAL A 91 -8.10 -2.14 -7.63
N GLY A 92 -8.35 -2.49 -8.89
CA GLY A 92 -9.56 -2.12 -9.61
C GLY A 92 -9.80 -2.98 -10.84
N GLY A 93 -10.60 -2.47 -11.77
CA GLY A 93 -10.95 -3.16 -13.01
C GLY A 93 -12.00 -4.27 -12.80
N ILE A 94 -12.32 -4.96 -13.89
CA ILE A 94 -13.24 -6.09 -13.89
C ILE A 94 -12.66 -7.18 -12.98
N ASN A 95 -13.45 -7.66 -12.02
CA ASN A 95 -13.07 -8.67 -11.02
C ASN A 95 -11.85 -8.31 -10.15
N ASN A 96 -11.50 -7.02 -10.01
CA ASN A 96 -10.32 -6.59 -9.24
C ASN A 96 -8.98 -7.06 -9.82
N ASN A 97 -8.90 -7.27 -11.14
CA ASN A 97 -7.71 -7.80 -11.81
C ASN A 97 -6.72 -6.73 -12.31
N ASP A 98 -6.99 -5.45 -12.08
CA ASP A 98 -6.11 -4.37 -12.51
C ASP A 98 -5.48 -3.67 -11.30
N ILE A 99 -4.23 -3.23 -11.43
CA ILE A 99 -3.57 -2.36 -10.45
C ILE A 99 -3.46 -0.97 -11.04
N PHE A 100 -4.08 0.02 -10.40
CA PHE A 100 -3.96 1.42 -10.77
C PHE A 100 -2.94 2.09 -9.87
N ILE A 101 -2.00 2.82 -10.46
CA ILE A 101 -1.07 3.68 -9.74
C ILE A 101 -1.34 5.15 -10.06
N PHE A 102 -1.14 6.01 -9.07
CA PHE A 102 -1.43 7.44 -9.15
C PHE A 102 -0.24 8.28 -8.70
N GLY A 103 0.03 9.35 -9.45
CA GLY A 103 1.00 10.39 -9.12
C GLY A 103 2.45 9.95 -9.15
N GLY A 104 3.21 10.40 -8.15
CA GLY A 104 4.63 10.08 -7.95
C GLY A 104 5.60 11.04 -8.62
N LEU A 105 6.89 10.86 -8.32
CA LEU A 105 8.00 11.61 -8.92
C LEU A 105 8.52 10.94 -10.21
N ASN A 106 9.11 11.76 -11.09
CA ASN A 106 9.91 11.47 -12.32
C ASN A 106 9.22 11.65 -13.69
N TYR A 107 10.03 11.47 -14.75
CA TYR A 107 9.90 11.68 -16.22
C TYR A 107 8.68 11.08 -16.94
N ASP A 108 7.68 10.62 -16.21
CA ASP A 108 6.49 10.00 -16.76
C ASP A 108 5.32 10.96 -16.64
N ASN A 109 4.94 11.57 -17.77
CA ASN A 109 3.91 12.59 -17.86
C ASN A 109 2.50 12.08 -17.50
N TYR A 110 2.32 10.76 -17.38
CA TYR A 110 1.03 10.18 -17.03
C TYR A 110 0.84 10.17 -15.50
N PHE A 111 -0.26 10.80 -15.07
CA PHE A 111 -0.69 10.78 -13.68
C PHE A 111 -1.23 9.41 -13.27
N VAL A 112 -1.94 8.73 -14.17
CA VAL A 112 -2.54 7.41 -13.95
C VAL A 112 -1.91 6.38 -14.88
N LYS A 113 -1.50 5.25 -14.29
CA LYS A 113 -1.15 4.05 -15.05
C LYS A 113 -1.85 2.84 -14.49
N ARG A 114 -2.14 1.89 -15.37
CA ARG A 114 -2.82 0.65 -15.04
C ARG A 114 -1.98 -0.54 -15.46
N PHE A 115 -1.84 -1.53 -14.58
CA PHE A 115 -1.30 -2.83 -14.92
C PHE A 115 -2.43 -3.84 -15.01
N ASP A 116 -2.62 -4.43 -16.20
CA ASP A 116 -3.54 -5.55 -16.43
C ASP A 116 -2.83 -6.83 -15.96
N THR A 117 -3.28 -7.42 -14.85
CA THR A 117 -2.58 -8.57 -14.24
C THR A 117 -2.72 -9.86 -15.05
N ILE A 118 -3.76 -9.95 -15.89
CA ILE A 118 -4.02 -11.11 -16.75
C ILE A 118 -3.11 -11.08 -17.97
N LYS A 119 -3.02 -9.92 -18.63
CA LYS A 119 -2.14 -9.70 -19.80
C LYS A 119 -0.71 -9.38 -19.43
N GLN A 120 -0.45 -9.12 -18.14
CA GLN A 120 0.82 -8.63 -17.61
C GLN A 120 1.38 -7.44 -18.37
N LYS A 121 0.55 -6.41 -18.56
CA LYS A 121 0.90 -5.26 -19.39
C LYS A 121 0.50 -3.95 -18.73
N TRP A 122 1.43 -3.00 -18.77
CA TRP A 122 1.16 -1.61 -18.41
C TRP A 122 0.42 -0.87 -19.52
N VAL A 123 -0.54 -0.06 -19.11
CA VAL A 123 -1.37 0.78 -19.96
C VAL A 123 -1.35 2.19 -19.38
N ASN A 124 -0.98 3.16 -20.22
CA ASN A 124 -1.09 4.57 -19.89
C ASN A 124 -2.55 4.97 -20.00
N ILE A 125 -3.08 5.61 -18.96
CA ILE A 125 -4.44 6.13 -18.99
C ILE A 125 -4.36 7.63 -19.22
N THR A 126 -4.87 8.06 -20.37
CA THR A 126 -5.14 9.48 -20.65
C THR A 126 -6.60 9.72 -20.28
N SER A 127 -6.85 10.58 -19.30
CA SER A 127 -8.22 10.93 -18.94
C SER A 127 -8.70 12.02 -19.92
N ILE A 128 -9.99 12.02 -20.26
CA ILE A 128 -10.56 13.02 -21.21
C ILE A 128 -10.33 14.47 -20.74
N GLY A 129 -10.17 14.70 -19.42
CA GLY A 129 -9.78 15.99 -18.84
C GLY A 129 -8.33 16.43 -19.11
N ASP A 130 -7.49 15.59 -19.72
CA ASP A 130 -6.20 16.01 -20.28
C ASP A 130 -6.38 16.84 -21.57
N ILE A 131 -7.58 16.82 -22.16
CA ILE A 131 -7.96 17.52 -23.40
C ILE A 131 -8.81 18.78 -23.11
N ILE A 132 -9.50 18.82 -21.97
CA ILE A 132 -10.31 19.96 -21.49
C ILE A 132 -9.71 20.43 -20.15
N GLU A 133 -9.06 21.60 -20.13
CA GLU A 133 -8.32 22.11 -18.97
C GLU A 133 -9.08 21.98 -17.63
N ASN A 134 -8.38 21.53 -16.59
CA ASN A 134 -8.81 21.48 -15.18
C ASN A 134 -9.77 20.35 -14.75
N ASN A 135 -9.98 19.32 -15.55
CA ASN A 135 -10.80 18.17 -15.13
C ASN A 135 -9.99 16.93 -14.73
N VAL A 136 -8.73 17.12 -14.34
CA VAL A 136 -7.84 16.08 -13.76
C VAL A 136 -7.03 16.66 -12.60
N PRO A 137 -6.61 15.84 -11.62
CA PRO A 137 -5.72 16.28 -10.56
C PRO A 137 -4.34 16.65 -11.12
N GLU A 138 -3.76 17.74 -10.62
CA GLU A 138 -2.34 18.01 -10.86
C GLU A 138 -1.44 16.88 -10.33
N ASN A 139 -0.28 16.68 -10.97
CA ASN A 139 0.68 15.67 -10.51
C ASN A 139 1.12 15.95 -9.08
N ARG A 140 1.11 14.90 -8.26
CA ARG A 140 1.33 15.01 -6.81
C ARG A 140 1.95 13.74 -6.27
N THR A 141 2.60 13.89 -5.13
CA THR A 141 3.33 12.81 -4.44
C THR A 141 2.76 12.61 -3.05
N PHE A 142 3.11 11.46 -2.44
CA PHE A 142 2.79 11.17 -1.04
C PHE A 142 1.29 11.22 -0.73
N ILE A 143 0.48 10.82 -1.71
CA ILE A 143 -0.94 10.52 -1.55
C ILE A 143 -1.12 9.06 -1.13
N SER A 144 -2.27 8.75 -0.53
CA SER A 144 -2.75 7.38 -0.33
C SER A 144 -4.13 7.28 -0.97
N CYS A 145 -4.27 6.42 -1.98
CA CYS A 145 -5.54 6.20 -2.64
C CYS A 145 -6.40 5.23 -1.83
N ALA A 146 -7.72 5.40 -1.93
CA ALA A 146 -8.69 4.52 -1.29
C ALA A 146 -9.76 4.16 -2.31
N LYS A 147 -9.88 2.87 -2.64
CA LYS A 147 -10.97 2.36 -3.46
C LYS A 147 -12.23 2.27 -2.61
N PHE A 148 -13.34 2.77 -3.13
CA PHE A 148 -14.67 2.66 -2.54
C PHE A 148 -15.67 2.42 -3.66
N SER A 149 -16.76 1.70 -3.41
CA SER A 149 -17.52 1.09 -4.50
C SER A 149 -16.62 0.16 -5.36
N ASN A 150 -17.22 -0.70 -6.17
CA ASN A 150 -16.43 -1.56 -7.05
C ASN A 150 -15.71 -0.77 -8.16
N GLU A 151 -16.06 0.50 -8.37
CA GLU A 151 -15.62 1.29 -9.52
C GLU A 151 -14.91 2.61 -9.19
N LEU A 152 -14.86 3.08 -7.94
CA LEU A 152 -14.37 4.42 -7.62
C LEU A 152 -13.11 4.39 -6.77
N ILE A 153 -12.21 5.34 -7.04
CA ILE A 153 -10.97 5.54 -6.26
C ILE A 153 -10.89 7.01 -5.86
N ALA A 154 -10.74 7.26 -4.57
CA ALA A 154 -10.49 8.59 -4.03
C ALA A 154 -8.98 8.84 -3.84
N ILE A 155 -8.54 10.06 -4.13
CA ILE A 155 -7.26 10.60 -3.70
C ILE A 155 -7.49 11.95 -3.03
N PHE A 156 -6.79 12.22 -1.93
CA PHE A 156 -6.94 13.45 -1.15
C PHE A 156 -5.60 14.15 -0.97
N GLY A 157 -5.57 15.47 -1.07
CA GLY A 157 -4.39 16.25 -0.75
C GLY A 157 -3.11 15.81 -1.49
N GLY A 158 -2.02 15.59 -0.76
CA GLY A 158 -0.70 15.29 -1.31
C GLY A 158 0.17 16.54 -1.48
N ASN A 159 1.32 16.34 -2.12
CA ASN A 159 2.30 17.41 -2.35
C ASN A 159 2.59 17.59 -3.84
N SER A 160 2.29 18.80 -4.33
CA SER A 160 2.62 19.33 -5.66
C SER A 160 3.50 20.58 -5.48
N THR A 161 3.15 21.71 -6.10
CA THR A 161 3.73 23.03 -5.84
C THR A 161 3.44 23.53 -4.42
N ALA A 162 2.35 23.03 -3.82
CA ALA A 162 1.97 23.24 -2.42
C ALA A 162 1.41 21.95 -1.82
N PHE A 163 1.15 21.97 -0.51
CA PHE A 163 0.37 20.92 0.14
C PHE A 163 -1.10 21.16 -0.18
N LEU A 164 -1.79 20.10 -0.57
CA LEU A 164 -3.15 20.17 -1.08
C LEU A 164 -4.14 19.58 -0.08
N ASN A 165 -5.41 19.98 -0.20
CA ASN A 165 -6.55 19.41 0.52
C ASN A 165 -7.77 19.20 -0.39
N ASP A 166 -7.57 19.13 -1.70
CA ASP A 166 -8.62 18.76 -2.64
C ASP A 166 -8.87 17.24 -2.59
N LEU A 167 -10.12 16.86 -2.79
CA LEU A 167 -10.55 15.48 -2.95
C LEU A 167 -10.92 15.24 -4.41
N TRP A 168 -10.27 14.26 -5.03
CA TRP A 168 -10.55 13.84 -6.39
C TRP A 168 -11.03 12.41 -6.41
N ILE A 169 -12.03 12.14 -7.25
CA ILE A 169 -12.59 10.81 -7.44
C ILE A 169 -12.34 10.39 -8.89
N TYR A 170 -11.82 9.19 -9.06
CA TYR A 170 -11.61 8.53 -10.34
C TYR A 170 -12.61 7.40 -10.51
N ASN A 171 -13.30 7.37 -11.65
CA ASN A 171 -14.09 6.21 -12.05
C ASN A 171 -13.25 5.30 -12.95
N ILE A 172 -13.09 4.05 -12.51
CA ILE A 172 -12.30 3.01 -13.17
C ILE A 172 -12.85 2.70 -14.57
N SER A 173 -14.17 2.50 -14.69
CA SER A 173 -14.83 2.02 -15.91
C SER A 173 -14.81 3.08 -17.02
N SER A 174 -15.04 4.34 -16.67
CA SER A 174 -15.04 5.45 -17.64
C SER A 174 -13.69 6.16 -17.78
N SER A 175 -12.74 5.89 -16.89
CA SER A 175 -11.44 6.60 -16.81
C SER A 175 -11.59 8.12 -16.64
N LEU A 176 -12.68 8.56 -16.00
CA LEU A 176 -12.99 9.97 -15.76
C LEU A 176 -12.66 10.38 -14.32
N TRP A 177 -12.26 11.64 -14.18
CA TRP A 177 -12.06 12.31 -12.91
C TRP A 177 -13.15 13.34 -12.65
N TRP A 178 -13.41 13.61 -11.38
CA TRP A 178 -14.04 14.84 -10.93
C TRP A 178 -13.50 15.25 -9.57
N LYS A 179 -13.43 16.56 -9.36
CA LYS A 179 -13.13 17.15 -8.06
C LYS A 179 -14.41 17.13 -7.22
N SER A 180 -14.35 16.56 -6.03
CA SER A 180 -15.46 16.60 -5.08
C SER A 180 -15.71 18.04 -4.64
N ASN A 181 -16.99 18.41 -4.53
CA ASN A 181 -17.46 19.67 -3.96
C ASN A 181 -17.81 19.56 -2.47
N ALA A 182 -17.37 18.49 -1.79
CA ALA A 182 -17.58 18.32 -0.35
C ALA A 182 -17.01 19.52 0.41
N LEU A 183 -17.88 20.17 1.20
CA LEU A 183 -17.51 21.31 2.03
C LEU A 183 -16.72 20.86 3.26
N ASN A 184 -16.00 21.80 3.88
CA ASN A 184 -15.25 21.58 5.12
C ASN A 184 -14.18 20.47 4.99
N ALA A 185 -13.49 20.44 3.84
CA ALA A 185 -12.35 19.56 3.65
C ALA A 185 -11.30 19.75 4.75
N PRO A 186 -10.65 18.67 5.22
CA PRO A 186 -9.61 18.75 6.23
C PRO A 186 -8.43 19.63 5.81
N LEU A 187 -7.54 19.91 6.77
CA LEU A 187 -6.29 20.60 6.46
C LEU A 187 -5.47 19.85 5.40
N PRO A 188 -4.67 20.58 4.59
CA PRO A 188 -3.76 19.97 3.64
C PRO A 188 -2.88 18.93 4.29
N ARG A 189 -2.71 17.77 3.66
CA ARG A 189 -1.93 16.67 4.22
C ARG A 189 -1.32 15.79 3.13
N GLN A 190 -0.18 15.20 3.47
CA GLN A 190 0.55 14.21 2.69
C GLN A 190 1.16 13.16 3.63
N GLU A 191 1.72 12.08 3.07
CA GLU A 191 2.45 11.05 3.83
C GLU A 191 1.59 10.38 4.93
N TYR A 192 0.26 10.38 4.71
CA TYR A 192 -0.78 9.80 5.54
C TYR A 192 -1.22 8.42 4.99
N CYS A 193 -2.02 7.67 5.74
CA CYS A 193 -2.72 6.49 5.22
C CYS A 193 -4.22 6.78 5.04
N ALA A 194 -4.78 6.41 3.89
CA ALA A 194 -6.23 6.38 3.65
C ALA A 194 -6.71 4.92 3.73
N ILE A 195 -7.78 4.69 4.50
CA ILE A 195 -8.37 3.37 4.70
C ILE A 195 -9.85 3.42 4.36
N THR A 196 -10.28 2.61 3.39
CA THR A 196 -11.69 2.38 3.13
C THR A 196 -12.26 1.49 4.24
N LEU A 197 -13.22 2.02 4.98
CA LEU A 197 -13.91 1.34 6.06
C LEU A 197 -15.08 0.49 5.52
N PRO A 198 -15.62 -0.44 6.34
CA PRO A 198 -16.89 -1.08 6.04
C PRO A 198 -17.99 -0.01 5.90
N GLY A 199 -18.84 -0.17 4.90
CA GLY A 199 -19.79 0.87 4.49
C GLY A 199 -19.22 1.91 3.53
N GLU A 200 -17.98 1.69 3.04
CA GLU A 200 -17.34 2.43 1.94
C GLU A 200 -16.96 3.88 2.26
N ASN A 201 -16.97 4.28 3.53
CA ASN A 201 -16.44 5.57 3.96
C ASN A 201 -14.91 5.52 4.05
N ILE A 202 -14.23 6.66 3.94
CA ILE A 202 -12.77 6.70 3.88
C ILE A 202 -12.23 7.46 5.08
N LEU A 203 -11.38 6.80 5.86
CA LEU A 203 -10.70 7.38 7.02
C LEU A 203 -9.28 7.77 6.64
N TYR A 204 -8.86 8.98 7.03
CA TYR A 204 -7.50 9.49 6.79
C TYR A 204 -6.76 9.62 8.12
N ILE A 205 -5.58 9.00 8.20
CA ILE A 205 -4.84 8.87 9.46
C ILE A 205 -3.45 9.48 9.33
N GLY A 206 -3.09 10.37 10.26
CA GLY A 206 -1.74 10.92 10.42
C GLY A 206 -1.25 11.75 9.22
N GLY A 207 0.07 11.75 9.03
CA GLY A 207 0.76 12.46 7.95
C GLY A 207 1.35 13.79 8.38
N TYR A 208 1.79 14.57 7.38
CA TYR A 208 2.39 15.89 7.55
C TYR A 208 1.63 16.90 6.69
N GLY A 209 1.33 18.07 7.25
CA GLY A 209 0.31 18.94 6.67
C GLY A 209 0.12 20.25 7.41
N GLY A 210 -0.96 20.95 7.10
CA GLY A 210 -1.34 22.24 7.68
C GLY A 210 -1.28 23.40 6.68
N ASN A 211 -1.80 24.55 7.10
CA ASN A 211 -1.79 25.78 6.30
C ASN A 211 -0.37 26.32 6.12
N SER A 212 -0.18 27.15 5.08
CA SER A 212 1.07 27.87 4.86
C SER A 212 1.48 28.66 6.12
N GLY A 213 2.67 28.39 6.63
CA GLY A 213 3.20 29.01 7.87
C GLY A 213 2.91 28.24 9.17
N SER A 214 2.11 27.18 9.15
CA SER A 214 1.81 26.35 10.33
C SER A 214 1.75 24.86 9.97
N ARG A 215 2.82 24.38 9.32
CA ARG A 215 2.93 22.97 8.93
C ARG A 215 3.51 22.14 10.07
N GLY A 216 2.99 20.93 10.23
CA GLY A 216 3.36 20.01 11.30
C GLY A 216 2.89 18.59 11.03
N LEU A 217 3.25 17.66 11.92
CA LEU A 217 2.64 16.34 11.91
C LEU A 217 1.18 16.47 12.32
N MET A 218 0.30 15.76 11.62
CA MET A 218 -1.11 15.68 11.97
C MET A 218 -1.27 14.83 13.23
N SER A 219 -2.15 15.27 14.14
CA SER A 219 -2.49 14.48 15.32
C SER A 219 -3.06 13.12 14.89
N MET A 220 -2.73 12.05 15.62
CA MET A 220 -3.33 10.74 15.38
C MET A 220 -4.78 10.63 15.89
N ASP A 221 -5.28 11.66 16.58
CA ASP A 221 -6.70 11.87 16.88
C ASP A 221 -7.40 12.80 15.87
N ASP A 222 -6.66 13.47 14.98
CA ASP A 222 -7.26 14.15 13.84
C ASP A 222 -7.54 13.13 12.74
N LEU A 223 -8.72 12.51 12.83
CA LEU A 223 -9.16 11.43 11.97
C LEU A 223 -10.32 11.85 11.05
N PRO A 224 -10.04 12.61 9.97
CA PRO A 224 -11.06 12.92 8.99
C PRO A 224 -11.71 11.68 8.40
N LEU A 225 -13.03 11.72 8.38
CA LEU A 225 -13.89 10.71 7.80
C LEU A 225 -14.63 11.33 6.61
N TYR A 226 -14.39 10.80 5.43
CA TYR A 226 -15.15 11.15 4.24
C TYR A 226 -16.30 10.16 4.05
N TYR A 227 -17.52 10.67 4.12
CA TYR A 227 -18.72 9.91 3.80
C TYR A 227 -18.95 9.91 2.30
N THR A 228 -18.70 8.77 1.66
CA THR A 228 -18.69 8.67 0.19
C THR A 228 -20.07 8.82 -0.44
N LYS A 229 -21.12 8.36 0.25
CA LYS A 229 -22.51 8.43 -0.25
C LYS A 229 -23.11 9.83 -0.14
N SER A 230 -22.86 10.53 0.97
CA SER A 230 -23.37 11.90 1.18
C SER A 230 -22.42 12.97 0.65
N ASN A 231 -21.19 12.61 0.28
CA ASN A 231 -20.14 13.52 -0.18
C ASN A 231 -19.89 14.64 0.85
N THR A 232 -19.67 14.22 2.10
CA THR A 232 -19.45 15.12 3.24
C THR A 232 -18.26 14.69 4.08
N TRP A 233 -17.63 15.67 4.73
CA TRP A 233 -16.57 15.44 5.70
C TRP A 233 -17.10 15.45 7.12
N SER A 234 -16.46 14.66 7.96
CA SER A 234 -16.63 14.66 9.39
C SER A 234 -15.32 14.23 10.07
N SER A 235 -15.32 14.02 11.38
CA SER A 235 -14.14 13.56 12.11
C SER A 235 -14.54 12.48 13.13
N VAL A 236 -13.71 11.45 13.24
CA VAL A 236 -13.88 10.41 14.25
C VAL A 236 -13.34 10.90 15.58
N LYS A 237 -14.16 10.78 16.63
CA LYS A 237 -13.71 10.99 18.01
C LYS A 237 -13.13 9.71 18.56
N THR A 238 -11.89 9.79 19.02
CA THR A 238 -11.16 8.67 19.61
C THR A 238 -11.00 8.81 21.12
N TYR A 239 -10.68 7.68 21.75
CA TYR A 239 -10.37 7.58 23.18
C TYR A 239 -9.16 6.66 23.38
N GLY A 240 -8.70 6.53 24.62
CA GLY A 240 -7.57 5.65 24.96
C GLY A 240 -6.23 6.36 24.84
N THR A 241 -5.18 5.61 24.53
CA THR A 241 -3.82 6.14 24.45
C THR A 241 -3.50 6.43 22.99
N THR A 242 -3.45 7.70 22.63
CA THR A 242 -3.18 8.15 21.27
C THR A 242 -1.72 7.90 20.88
N PRO A 243 -1.43 7.39 19.66
CA PRO A 243 -0.06 7.29 19.16
C PRO A 243 0.58 8.68 19.00
N PRO A 244 1.90 8.81 19.18
CA PRO A 244 2.62 10.01 18.77
C PRO A 244 2.34 10.35 17.29
N PRO A 245 2.13 11.64 16.94
CA PRO A 245 2.02 12.10 15.55
C PRO A 245 3.16 11.56 14.69
N ARG A 246 2.82 11.11 13.48
CA ARG A 246 3.76 10.42 12.59
C ARG A 246 3.32 10.50 11.13
N LYS A 247 4.27 10.28 10.24
CA LYS A 247 4.10 10.20 8.79
C LYS A 247 4.83 8.97 8.24
N LEU A 248 4.57 8.60 6.99
CA LEU A 248 5.31 7.56 6.25
C LEU A 248 5.26 6.17 6.92
N PHE A 249 4.24 5.93 7.74
CA PHE A 249 3.90 4.64 8.32
C PHE A 249 3.03 3.86 7.33
N SER A 250 2.77 2.59 7.63
CA SER A 250 1.77 1.79 6.92
C SER A 250 0.62 1.41 7.84
N ALA A 251 -0.53 1.15 7.25
CA ALA A 251 -1.74 0.77 7.97
C ALA A 251 -2.47 -0.34 7.21
N ILE A 252 -3.09 -1.26 7.94
CA ILE A 252 -4.05 -2.23 7.40
C ILE A 252 -5.37 -2.14 8.16
N LEU A 253 -6.47 -2.52 7.51
CA LEU A 253 -7.76 -2.78 8.14
C LEU A 253 -7.98 -4.29 8.21
N THR A 254 -8.20 -4.80 9.42
CA THR A 254 -8.53 -6.21 9.64
C THR A 254 -10.01 -6.50 9.43
N SER A 255 -10.36 -7.75 9.17
CA SER A 255 -11.75 -8.21 9.03
C SER A 255 -12.57 -8.00 10.30
N ASP A 256 -11.93 -8.01 11.48
CA ASP A 256 -12.57 -7.74 12.77
C ASP A 256 -12.66 -6.25 13.15
N GLY A 257 -12.35 -5.34 12.21
CA GLY A 257 -12.55 -3.91 12.38
C GLY A 257 -11.48 -3.21 13.23
N ARG A 258 -10.26 -3.76 13.28
CA ARG A 258 -9.08 -3.07 13.82
C ARG A 258 -8.31 -2.41 12.68
N ILE A 259 -7.87 -1.18 12.88
CA ILE A 259 -6.81 -0.60 12.05
C ILE A 259 -5.50 -0.77 12.81
N ILE A 260 -4.54 -1.42 12.16
CA ILE A 260 -3.21 -1.68 12.71
C ILE A 260 -2.23 -0.80 11.95
N ILE A 261 -1.49 0.06 12.67
CA ILE A 261 -0.43 0.88 12.09
C ILE A 261 0.93 0.44 12.59
N PHE A 262 1.93 0.47 11.72
CA PHE A 262 3.31 0.13 12.06
C PHE A 262 4.30 1.18 11.56
N GLY A 263 5.25 1.52 12.43
CA GLY A 263 6.39 2.36 12.12
C GLY A 263 6.05 3.81 11.77
N GLY A 264 6.78 4.35 10.79
CA GLY A 264 6.73 5.76 10.38
C GLY A 264 7.91 6.57 10.89
N ALA A 265 7.82 7.89 10.74
CA ALA A 265 8.87 8.82 11.10
C ALA A 265 8.35 10.07 11.80
N ASN A 266 9.22 10.72 12.56
CA ASN A 266 9.00 12.07 13.07
C ASN A 266 9.10 13.12 11.94
N VAL A 267 8.90 14.40 12.28
CA VAL A 267 8.81 15.49 11.31
C VAL A 267 10.05 15.63 10.41
N ASN A 268 11.23 15.40 10.97
CA ASN A 268 12.52 15.62 10.31
C ASN A 268 13.13 14.35 9.71
N ASP A 269 12.42 13.23 9.74
CA ASP A 269 12.92 11.90 9.34
C ASP A 269 14.21 11.51 10.12
N THR A 270 14.38 12.00 11.35
CA THR A 270 15.55 11.71 12.21
C THR A 270 15.28 10.59 13.20
N VAL A 271 14.01 10.36 13.53
CA VAL A 271 13.57 9.26 14.38
C VAL A 271 12.58 8.44 13.58
N MET A 272 12.90 7.16 13.41
CA MET A 272 12.02 6.16 12.83
C MET A 272 11.34 5.39 13.96
N PHE A 273 10.07 5.05 13.78
CA PHE A 273 9.30 4.31 14.76
C PHE A 273 9.28 2.82 14.39
N GLY A 274 9.16 1.99 15.41
CA GLY A 274 9.11 0.52 15.34
C GLY A 274 7.97 -0.08 16.17
N ASP A 275 7.07 0.79 16.63
CA ASP A 275 5.94 0.46 17.48
C ASP A 275 4.71 0.10 16.64
N LEU A 276 3.78 -0.61 17.28
CA LEU A 276 2.51 -1.02 16.73
C LEU A 276 1.40 -0.30 17.49
N TRP A 277 0.43 0.26 16.76
CA TRP A 277 -0.75 0.87 17.37
C TRP A 277 -2.02 0.39 16.71
N ILE A 278 -3.05 0.26 17.53
CA ILE A 278 -4.34 -0.33 17.14
C ILE A 278 -5.42 0.71 17.37
N LEU A 279 -6.21 0.99 16.34
CA LEU A 279 -7.50 1.67 16.47
C LEU A 279 -8.61 0.64 16.32
N ASP A 280 -9.28 0.32 17.42
CA ASP A 280 -10.48 -0.53 17.40
C ASP A 280 -11.69 0.33 16.97
N LEU A 281 -12.26 0.04 15.79
CA LEU A 281 -13.35 0.84 15.22
C LEU A 281 -14.70 0.64 15.92
N ALA A 282 -14.88 -0.47 16.64
CA ALA A 282 -16.11 -0.73 17.39
C ALA A 282 -16.19 0.14 18.65
N THR A 283 -15.04 0.44 19.24
CA THR A 283 -14.93 1.25 20.47
C THR A 283 -14.37 2.65 20.22
N SER A 284 -13.88 2.92 19.01
CA SER A 284 -13.13 4.14 18.66
C SER A 284 -11.96 4.39 19.62
N ARG A 285 -11.24 3.33 20.03
CA ARG A 285 -10.13 3.44 20.99
C ARG A 285 -8.79 3.14 20.35
N TRP A 286 -7.83 4.02 20.62
CA TRP A 286 -6.42 3.76 20.40
C TRP A 286 -5.82 2.96 21.57
N SER A 287 -4.96 2.01 21.23
CA SER A 287 -4.13 1.26 22.18
C SER A 287 -2.77 0.91 21.57
N VAL A 288 -1.77 0.71 22.42
CA VAL A 288 -0.48 0.15 22.02
C VAL A 288 -0.67 -1.33 21.69
N GLY A 289 -0.14 -1.78 20.56
CA GLY A 289 -0.13 -3.19 20.18
C GLY A 289 0.92 -3.97 20.98
N ASN A 290 0.51 -5.06 21.62
CA ASN A 290 1.40 -5.90 22.42
C ASN A 290 2.08 -6.96 21.55
N ILE A 291 3.36 -6.78 21.24
CA ILE A 291 4.16 -7.76 20.48
C ILE A 291 4.88 -8.68 21.46
N LEU A 292 4.59 -9.99 21.39
CA LEU A 292 5.15 -10.97 22.34
C LEU A 292 6.62 -11.31 22.08
N ASN A 293 7.08 -11.15 20.84
CA ASN A 293 8.45 -11.44 20.41
C ASN A 293 8.99 -10.29 19.54
N PRO A 294 9.22 -9.09 20.13
CA PRO A 294 9.68 -7.94 19.36
C PRO A 294 11.02 -8.23 18.68
N ILE A 295 11.15 -7.80 17.42
CA ILE A 295 12.45 -7.78 16.75
C ILE A 295 13.21 -6.57 17.28
N THR A 296 14.36 -6.81 17.91
CA THR A 296 15.21 -5.76 18.49
C THR A 296 15.52 -4.67 17.47
N ASP A 297 15.32 -3.42 17.86
CA ASP A 297 15.61 -2.20 17.08
C ASP A 297 14.96 -2.15 15.68
N LEU A 298 13.87 -2.91 15.46
CA LEU A 298 13.14 -2.83 14.21
C LEU A 298 12.37 -1.52 14.12
N THR A 299 12.94 -0.53 13.44
CA THR A 299 12.26 0.71 13.04
C THR A 299 12.12 0.78 11.53
N LEU A 300 11.01 1.31 11.01
CA LEU A 300 10.78 1.31 9.57
C LEU A 300 9.84 2.44 9.15
N SER A 301 10.21 3.16 8.08
CA SER A 301 9.32 4.11 7.40
C SER A 301 9.34 3.90 5.89
N ARG A 302 8.46 4.60 5.16
CA ARG A 302 8.38 4.56 3.69
C ARG A 302 8.22 3.14 3.14
N HIS A 303 7.65 2.25 3.95
CA HIS A 303 7.32 0.87 3.63
C HIS A 303 5.84 0.76 3.25
N THR A 304 5.44 -0.39 2.74
CA THR A 304 4.04 -0.72 2.51
C THR A 304 3.62 -1.87 3.41
N ALA A 305 2.32 -2.00 3.68
CA ALA A 305 1.77 -3.16 4.38
C ALA A 305 0.48 -3.63 3.70
N ASN A 306 0.29 -4.95 3.68
CA ASN A 306 -0.87 -5.59 3.10
C ASN A 306 -1.36 -6.69 4.04
N LEU A 307 -2.68 -6.80 4.16
CA LEU A 307 -3.31 -7.90 4.89
C LEU A 307 -3.41 -9.13 3.97
N VAL A 308 -2.83 -10.25 4.40
CA VAL A 308 -2.93 -11.54 3.73
C VAL A 308 -3.36 -12.58 4.76
N GLY A 309 -4.62 -13.02 4.71
CA GLY A 309 -5.18 -13.88 5.75
C GLY A 309 -5.07 -13.24 7.13
N ASN A 310 -4.38 -13.91 8.06
CA ASN A 310 -4.11 -13.42 9.41
C ASN A 310 -2.74 -12.73 9.55
N TYR A 311 -2.13 -12.33 8.43
CA TYR A 311 -0.80 -11.74 8.43
C TYR A 311 -0.84 -10.30 7.90
N MET A 312 -0.23 -9.38 8.66
CA MET A 312 0.20 -8.11 8.11
C MET A 312 1.60 -8.31 7.52
N ILE A 313 1.71 -8.30 6.18
CA ILE A 313 2.97 -8.39 5.47
C ILE A 313 3.47 -6.98 5.19
N ILE A 314 4.61 -6.62 5.77
CA ILE A 314 5.29 -5.34 5.62
C ILE A 314 6.45 -5.49 4.64
N GLY A 315 6.43 -4.73 3.56
CA GLY A 315 7.44 -4.81 2.51
C GLY A 315 8.43 -3.64 2.55
N PHE A 316 9.72 -3.97 2.52
CA PHE A 316 10.82 -3.05 2.23
C PHE A 316 10.83 -1.82 3.14
N GLY A 317 11.23 -0.66 2.65
CA GLY A 317 11.24 0.60 3.40
C GLY A 317 12.63 1.06 3.78
N GLU A 318 12.69 1.92 4.78
CA GLU A 318 13.89 2.61 5.24
C GLU A 318 14.03 2.49 6.76
N PHE A 319 15.14 1.91 7.22
CA PHE A 319 15.44 1.74 8.65
C PHE A 319 15.88 3.06 9.30
N SER A 320 16.66 3.83 8.55
CA SER A 320 17.19 5.15 8.88
C SER A 320 17.49 5.87 7.58
N LYS A 321 17.70 7.19 7.62
CA LYS A 321 18.01 7.99 6.42
C LYS A 321 19.05 7.31 5.52
N SER A 322 18.67 7.06 4.27
CA SER A 322 19.43 6.36 3.22
C SER A 322 19.80 4.90 3.48
N ASN A 323 19.23 4.25 4.51
CA ASN A 323 19.44 2.83 4.81
C ASN A 323 18.19 2.03 4.46
N TYR A 324 18.14 1.58 3.20
CA TYR A 324 16.98 0.88 2.64
C TYR A 324 16.97 -0.62 2.94
N SER A 325 15.77 -1.15 3.14
CA SER A 325 15.48 -2.56 3.35
C SER A 325 15.13 -3.27 2.04
N SER A 326 15.66 -4.48 1.83
CA SER A 326 15.21 -5.45 0.81
C SER A 326 14.31 -6.54 1.42
N ARG A 327 13.97 -6.43 2.71
CA ARG A 327 13.30 -7.49 3.48
C ARG A 327 11.80 -7.27 3.51
N ILE A 328 11.07 -8.38 3.61
CA ILE A 328 9.70 -8.40 4.10
C ILE A 328 9.69 -8.81 5.57
N PHE A 329 8.72 -8.29 6.31
CA PHE A 329 8.42 -8.66 7.70
C PHE A 329 6.97 -9.11 7.77
N MET A 330 6.67 -10.04 8.65
CA MET A 330 5.34 -10.61 8.76
C MET A 330 4.89 -10.67 10.20
N LEU A 331 3.78 -10.02 10.48
CA LEU A 331 3.16 -10.00 11.80
C LEU A 331 1.90 -10.87 11.75
N ASP A 332 1.84 -11.90 12.59
CA ASP A 332 0.61 -12.64 12.86
C ASP A 332 -0.29 -11.77 13.74
N ILE A 333 -1.50 -11.51 13.23
CA ILE A 333 -2.53 -10.66 13.83
C ILE A 333 -3.80 -11.44 14.20
N SER A 334 -3.75 -12.78 14.16
CA SER A 334 -4.87 -13.67 14.45
C SER A 334 -5.43 -13.49 15.87
N GLN A 335 -4.57 -13.19 16.84
CA GLN A 335 -4.96 -12.91 18.21
C GLN A 335 -5.19 -11.41 18.41
N LYS A 336 -6.33 -11.04 19.01
CA LYS A 336 -6.77 -9.64 19.06
C LYS A 336 -5.83 -8.74 19.88
N ASP A 337 -5.31 -9.29 20.96
CA ASP A 337 -4.60 -8.55 22.01
C ASP A 337 -3.09 -8.84 22.06
N THR A 338 -2.62 -9.78 21.25
CA THR A 338 -1.21 -10.18 21.22
C THR A 338 -0.76 -10.45 19.80
N TYR A 339 0.34 -9.84 19.39
CA TYR A 339 0.88 -9.93 18.05
C TYR A 339 2.23 -10.64 18.08
N ARG A 340 2.57 -11.33 16.98
CA ARG A 340 3.83 -12.04 16.88
C ARG A 340 4.50 -11.80 15.54
N TRP A 341 5.79 -11.45 15.56
CA TRP A 341 6.58 -11.54 14.35
C TRP A 341 6.79 -13.01 14.02
N VAL A 342 6.51 -13.40 12.79
CA VAL A 342 6.60 -14.78 12.32
C VAL A 342 7.50 -14.85 11.10
N THR A 343 8.16 -15.99 10.94
CA THR A 343 9.06 -16.26 9.81
C THR A 343 8.48 -17.26 8.84
N GLU A 344 7.38 -17.93 9.17
CA GLU A 344 6.75 -18.96 8.32
C GLU A 344 5.39 -18.48 7.85
N PHE A 345 5.19 -18.45 6.55
CA PHE A 345 3.91 -18.11 5.95
C PHE A 345 3.20 -19.39 5.54
N THR A 346 1.94 -19.50 5.94
CA THR A 346 1.02 -20.54 5.46
C THR A 346 -0.12 -19.86 4.70
N PRO A 347 -0.37 -20.22 3.43
CA PRO A 347 -1.52 -19.70 2.70
C PRO A 347 -2.83 -19.94 3.46
N PRO A 348 -3.79 -19.01 3.41
CA PRO A 348 -5.12 -19.25 3.96
C PRO A 348 -5.77 -20.47 3.27
N THR A 349 -6.38 -21.37 4.05
CA THR A 349 -7.15 -22.50 3.49
C THR A 349 -8.40 -21.96 2.78
N GLU A 350 -8.85 -22.60 1.70
CA GLU A 350 -10.01 -22.13 0.90
C GLU A 350 -11.29 -21.88 1.73
N SER A 351 -11.48 -22.56 2.86
CA SER A 351 -12.58 -22.32 3.82
C SER A 351 -12.54 -20.96 4.53
N ALA A 352 -11.40 -20.26 4.52
CA ALA A 352 -11.28 -18.90 5.04
C ALA A 352 -11.75 -17.83 4.04
N ASN A 353 -11.83 -18.17 2.74
CA ASN A 353 -12.30 -17.25 1.69
C ASN A 353 -13.85 -17.14 1.64
N GLU A 354 -14.58 -18.06 2.26
CA GLU A 354 -16.03 -17.88 2.46
C GLU A 354 -16.33 -16.79 3.51
N PHE A 355 -15.41 -16.52 4.44
CA PHE A 355 -15.53 -15.42 5.41
C PHE A 355 -15.12 -14.06 4.86
N THR A 356 -14.52 -13.98 3.67
CA THR A 356 -14.21 -12.70 3.00
C THR A 356 -15.30 -12.23 2.04
N SER A 357 -16.25 -13.13 1.71
CA SER A 357 -17.45 -12.84 0.91
C SER A 357 -18.75 -12.88 1.73
N ALA A 358 -18.76 -13.53 2.90
CA ALA A 358 -19.77 -13.32 3.91
C ALA A 358 -19.57 -11.95 4.56
N SER A 359 -20.63 -11.16 4.60
CA SER A 359 -20.70 -9.81 5.17
C SER A 359 -19.67 -9.57 6.28
N ALA A 360 -18.78 -8.60 6.10
CA ALA A 360 -18.34 -7.82 7.24
C ALA A 360 -19.62 -7.53 8.03
N ASP A 361 -19.66 -7.99 9.29
CA ASP A 361 -20.78 -7.78 10.18
C ASP A 361 -20.87 -6.26 10.41
N ALA A 362 -21.43 -5.55 9.42
CA ALA A 362 -21.60 -4.11 9.38
C ALA A 362 -22.45 -3.66 10.58
N ALA A 363 -23.08 -4.61 11.26
CA ALA A 363 -23.84 -4.48 12.47
C ALA A 363 -23.04 -4.06 13.74
N LYS A 364 -21.70 -3.97 13.73
CA LYS A 364 -20.94 -3.61 14.96
C LYS A 364 -19.89 -2.50 14.86
N ILE A 365 -19.70 -1.85 13.72
CA ILE A 365 -18.82 -0.67 13.65
C ILE A 365 -19.65 0.59 13.94
N LYS A 366 -19.63 1.03 15.20
CA LYS A 366 -20.19 2.32 15.63
C LYS A 366 -19.05 3.29 15.90
N LEU A 367 -18.59 3.94 14.84
CA LEU A 367 -17.70 5.08 15.01
C LEU A 367 -18.44 6.21 15.71
N ILE A 368 -17.81 6.78 16.74
CA ILE A 368 -18.32 7.99 17.37
C ILE A 368 -17.80 9.16 16.56
N VAL A 369 -18.72 9.89 15.94
CA VAL A 369 -18.39 10.92 14.96
C VAL A 369 -18.81 12.29 15.46
N ILE A 370 -17.99 13.30 15.19
CA ILE A 370 -18.28 14.70 15.51
C ILE A 370 -18.94 15.32 14.28
N HIS A 371 -20.24 15.63 14.37
CA HIS A 371 -20.90 16.41 13.35
C HIS A 371 -20.44 17.87 13.45
N ASN A 372 -19.70 18.34 12.45
CA ASN A 372 -19.39 19.75 12.30
C ASN A 372 -20.65 20.42 11.72
N ASN A 373 -21.33 21.24 12.53
CA ASN A 373 -22.47 22.06 12.10
C ASN A 373 -22.05 23.17 11.15
#